data_AF-A0A8H6S4C1-F1
#
_entry.id   AF-A0A8H6S4C1-F1
#
_cell.length_a   1.000
_cell.length_b   1.000
_cell.length_c   1.000
_cell.angle_alpha   90.00
_cell.angle_beta   90.00
_cell.angle_gamma   90.00
#
_symmetry.space_group_name_H-M   'P 1'
#
loop_
_entity.id
_entity.type
_entity.pdbx_description
1 polymer ?
#
loop_
_entity_poly.entity_id
_entity_poly.type
_entity_poly.pdbx_seq_one_letter_code
_entity_poly.pdbx_strand_id
1 'polypeptide(L)'
;MGNHHENAEAIYASLSLSLYCAAIEWFLYGINLVLFFFCIYTLRRSRARALPHRCGLTLAVSFIFLFCTLHWILQLVSAGKLVAVRLAEAKHGDTHTHLAKNAEWNRINITMGVFYVTSIIIADGIFVFRCYEIWGRRKRVVVVPITTAVASAALGYASVIICGLRSLAQFLFINWIFPLAVVFSMLTNTMLMALTAGRIWWIARGAAMIMGPTVDRQYRTVVAMILESGALYVTPALLYLILYAAERASTQIIFATLAQIVGIAPTIIVVRVGLGSSITSPRDVEESVMDIRAPNSDASVDDKV
;
A
#
# COMPACT_ATOMS: atom_id res chain seq x y z
N MET A 1 27.50 -9.09 -39.64
CA MET A 1 26.28 -9.91 -39.53
C MET A 1 25.92 -10.28 -38.09
N GLY A 2 26.88 -10.51 -37.18
CA GLY A 2 26.59 -10.79 -35.75
C GLY A 2 25.87 -9.66 -34.98
N ASN A 3 26.27 -8.40 -35.18
CA ASN A 3 25.69 -7.25 -34.46
C ASN A 3 24.17 -7.04 -34.69
N HIS A 4 23.61 -7.44 -35.83
CA HIS A 4 22.17 -7.25 -36.09
C HIS A 4 21.31 -8.33 -35.42
N HIS A 5 21.80 -9.55 -35.30
CA HIS A 5 21.11 -10.63 -34.59
C HIS A 5 21.15 -10.41 -33.08
N GLU A 6 22.29 -10.00 -32.54
CA GLU A 6 22.46 -9.72 -31.10
C GLU A 6 21.60 -8.53 -30.65
N ASN A 7 21.50 -7.49 -31.47
CA ASN A 7 20.59 -6.36 -31.22
C ASN A 7 19.11 -6.78 -31.30
N ALA A 8 18.74 -7.68 -32.22
CA ALA A 8 17.37 -8.16 -32.33
C ALA A 8 16.98 -8.99 -31.10
N GLU A 9 17.83 -9.93 -30.67
CA GLU A 9 17.59 -10.74 -29.47
C GLU A 9 17.45 -9.89 -28.21
N ALA A 10 18.31 -8.87 -28.05
CA ALA A 10 18.21 -7.92 -26.94
C ALA A 10 16.88 -7.13 -26.96
N ILE A 11 16.41 -6.72 -28.14
CA ILE A 11 15.12 -6.04 -28.29
C ILE A 11 13.97 -6.98 -27.90
N TYR A 12 13.97 -8.22 -28.40
CA TYR A 12 12.93 -9.20 -28.05
C TYR A 12 12.92 -9.55 -26.55
N ALA A 13 14.09 -9.70 -25.92
CA ALA A 13 14.20 -9.96 -24.50
C ALA A 13 13.67 -8.79 -23.65
N SER A 14 13.97 -7.54 -24.03
CA SER A 14 13.45 -6.36 -23.34
C SER A 14 11.93 -6.18 -23.50
N LEU A 15 11.41 -6.52 -24.69
CA LEU A 15 10.00 -6.44 -25.00
C LEU A 15 9.20 -7.51 -24.24
N SER A 16 9.70 -8.75 -24.23
CA SER A 16 9.05 -9.85 -23.50
C SER A 16 9.01 -9.55 -22.00
N LEU A 17 10.11 -9.08 -21.41
CA LEU A 17 10.15 -8.67 -20.01
C LEU A 17 9.11 -7.57 -19.68
N SER A 18 8.99 -6.57 -20.54
CA SER A 18 8.03 -5.48 -20.37
C SER A 18 6.58 -5.98 -20.45
N LEU A 19 6.29 -6.91 -21.36
CA LEU A 19 4.97 -7.55 -21.49
C LEU A 19 4.63 -8.43 -20.28
N TYR A 20 5.61 -9.17 -19.74
CA TYR A 20 5.42 -9.95 -18.51
C TYR A 20 5.09 -9.04 -17.32
N CYS A 21 5.78 -7.91 -17.17
CA CYS A 21 5.50 -6.93 -16.12
C CYS A 21 4.07 -6.39 -16.24
N ALA A 22 3.66 -5.99 -17.45
CA ALA A 22 2.31 -5.50 -17.72
C ALA A 22 1.24 -6.56 -17.43
N ALA A 23 1.44 -7.80 -17.84
CA ALA A 23 0.50 -8.90 -17.60
C ALA A 23 0.27 -9.17 -16.11
N ILE A 24 1.34 -9.18 -15.30
CA ILE A 24 1.26 -9.36 -13.84
C ILE A 24 0.51 -8.18 -13.20
N GLU A 25 0.81 -6.96 -13.62
CA GLU A 25 0.14 -5.76 -13.11
C GLU A 25 -1.36 -5.78 -13.45
N TRP A 26 -1.74 -6.18 -14.66
CA TRP A 26 -3.14 -6.31 -15.07
C TRP A 26 -3.89 -7.37 -14.27
N PHE A 27 -3.24 -8.50 -14.00
CA PHE A 27 -3.81 -9.56 -13.17
C PHE A 27 -4.06 -9.06 -11.73
N LEU A 28 -3.07 -8.42 -11.12
CA LEU A 28 -3.21 -7.83 -9.78
C LEU A 28 -4.25 -6.72 -9.75
N TYR A 29 -4.40 -5.97 -10.85
CA TYR A 29 -5.44 -4.96 -10.99
C TYR A 29 -6.83 -5.58 -10.94
N GLY A 30 -7.04 -6.70 -11.64
CA GLY A 30 -8.28 -7.48 -11.54
C GLY A 30 -8.61 -7.88 -10.10
N ILE A 31 -7.60 -8.33 -9.34
CA ILE A 31 -7.78 -8.68 -7.91
C ILE A 31 -8.20 -7.45 -7.10
N ASN A 32 -7.52 -6.31 -7.27
CA ASN A 32 -7.87 -5.08 -6.56
C ASN A 32 -9.29 -4.61 -6.89
N LEU A 33 -9.73 -4.74 -8.15
CA LEU A 33 -11.08 -4.42 -8.58
C LEU A 33 -12.13 -5.27 -7.86
N VAL A 34 -11.93 -6.59 -7.81
CA VAL A 34 -12.82 -7.50 -7.06
C VAL A 34 -12.86 -7.14 -5.58
N LEU A 35 -11.69 -6.90 -4.97
CA LEU A 35 -11.58 -6.50 -3.57
C LEU A 35 -12.27 -5.18 -3.28
N PHE A 36 -12.20 -4.21 -4.19
CA PHE A 36 -12.86 -2.92 -4.05
C PHE A 36 -14.38 -3.06 -3.99
N PHE A 37 -14.97 -3.81 -4.93
CA PHE A 37 -16.42 -4.07 -4.92
C PHE A 37 -16.84 -4.86 -3.67
N PHE A 38 -16.04 -5.86 -3.27
CA PHE A 38 -16.29 -6.61 -2.05
C PHE A 38 -16.18 -5.74 -0.79
N CYS A 39 -15.22 -4.82 -0.75
CA CYS A 39 -15.05 -3.83 0.31
C CYS A 39 -16.28 -2.93 0.44
N ILE A 40 -16.72 -2.32 -0.67
CA ILE A 40 -17.94 -1.50 -0.68
C ILE A 40 -19.15 -2.31 -0.25
N TYR A 41 -19.29 -3.54 -0.77
CA TYR A 41 -20.39 -4.43 -0.43
C TYR A 41 -20.43 -4.73 1.07
N THR A 42 -19.31 -5.14 1.67
CA THR A 42 -19.21 -5.43 3.09
C THR A 42 -19.44 -4.17 3.94
N LEU A 43 -18.89 -3.02 3.56
CA LEU A 43 -19.10 -1.77 4.29
C LEU A 43 -20.58 -1.34 4.27
N ARG A 44 -21.25 -1.46 3.11
CA ARG A 44 -22.69 -1.17 2.96
C ARG A 44 -23.58 -2.17 3.69
N ARG A 45 -23.23 -3.46 3.67
CA ARG A 45 -24.01 -4.53 4.33
C ARG A 45 -23.79 -4.59 5.84
N SER A 46 -22.69 -4.03 6.36
CA SER A 46 -22.42 -4.04 7.80
C SER A 46 -23.49 -3.24 8.58
N ARG A 47 -24.44 -3.97 9.18
CA ARG A 47 -25.51 -3.43 10.05
C ARG A 47 -25.03 -2.87 11.39
N ALA A 48 -23.73 -2.98 11.71
CA ALA A 48 -23.21 -2.54 13.00
C ALA A 48 -23.46 -1.03 13.18
N ARG A 49 -24.00 -0.60 14.32
CA ARG A 49 -24.46 0.79 14.51
C ARG A 49 -23.35 1.80 14.88
N ALA A 50 -22.06 1.44 14.85
CA ALA A 50 -21.04 2.26 15.52
C ALA A 50 -19.66 2.30 14.84
N LEU A 51 -19.56 2.69 13.56
CA LEU A 51 -18.30 3.24 13.05
C LEU A 51 -18.56 4.72 12.71
N PRO A 52 -18.20 5.67 13.60
CA PRO A 52 -18.38 7.10 13.35
C PRO A 52 -17.64 7.61 12.10
N HIS A 53 -16.77 6.79 11.49
CA HIS A 53 -15.90 7.15 10.37
C HIS A 53 -16.12 6.31 9.09
N ARG A 54 -17.28 5.65 8.90
CA ARG A 54 -17.58 4.84 7.69
C ARG A 54 -17.41 5.60 6.39
N CYS A 55 -17.93 6.82 6.33
CA CYS A 55 -17.87 7.64 5.12
C CYS A 55 -16.42 7.99 4.79
N GLY A 56 -15.61 8.38 5.79
CA GLY A 56 -14.20 8.70 5.60
C GLY A 56 -13.38 7.49 5.12
N LEU A 57 -13.64 6.30 5.68
CA LEU A 57 -12.93 5.08 5.26
C LEU A 57 -13.32 4.63 3.85
N THR A 58 -14.60 4.68 3.52
CA THR A 58 -15.10 4.35 2.17
C THR A 58 -14.54 5.32 1.14
N LEU A 59 -14.51 6.61 1.47
CA LEU A 59 -13.94 7.65 0.64
C LEU A 59 -12.43 7.44 0.42
N ALA A 60 -11.66 7.14 1.48
CA ALA A 60 -10.22 6.89 1.37
C ALA A 60 -9.91 5.66 0.49
N VAL A 61 -10.63 4.55 0.67
CA VAL A 61 -10.47 3.35 -0.17
C VAL A 61 -10.87 3.64 -1.63
N SER A 62 -11.90 4.46 -1.85
CA SER A 62 -12.33 4.87 -3.19
C SER A 62 -11.30 5.77 -3.88
N PHE A 63 -10.67 6.68 -3.14
CA PHE A 63 -9.55 7.47 -3.67
C PHE A 63 -8.35 6.57 -4.01
N ILE A 64 -7.93 5.67 -3.12
CA ILE A 64 -6.83 4.73 -3.43
C ILE A 64 -7.14 3.94 -4.70
N PHE A 65 -8.36 3.40 -4.79
CA PHE A 65 -8.79 2.66 -5.98
C PHE A 65 -8.69 3.52 -7.24
N LEU A 66 -9.19 4.77 -7.20
CA LEU A 66 -9.07 5.72 -8.31
C LEU A 66 -7.61 5.99 -8.71
N PHE A 67 -6.71 6.20 -7.76
CA PHE A 67 -5.29 6.41 -8.07
C PHE A 67 -4.64 5.15 -8.66
N CYS A 68 -4.98 3.95 -8.17
CA CYS A 68 -4.54 2.69 -8.77
C CYS A 68 -5.11 2.49 -10.18
N THR A 69 -6.37 2.85 -10.44
CA THR A 69 -6.97 2.75 -11.78
C THR A 69 -6.31 3.72 -12.76
N LEU A 70 -6.04 4.97 -12.34
CA LEU A 70 -5.34 5.96 -13.15
C LEU A 70 -3.90 5.51 -13.47
N HIS A 71 -3.18 4.97 -12.48
CA HIS A 71 -1.86 4.38 -12.69
C HIS A 71 -1.91 3.26 -13.74
N TRP A 72 -2.85 2.31 -13.59
CA TRP A 72 -3.02 1.20 -14.52
C TRP A 72 -3.38 1.66 -15.95
N ILE A 73 -4.26 2.65 -16.11
CA ILE A 73 -4.61 3.21 -17.42
C ILE A 73 -3.38 3.79 -18.11
N LEU A 74 -2.58 4.58 -17.37
CA LEU A 74 -1.35 5.12 -17.92
C LEU A 74 -0.39 3.99 -18.33
N GLN A 75 -0.31 2.92 -17.53
CA GLN A 75 0.55 1.79 -17.81
C GLN A 75 0.13 1.05 -19.07
N LEU A 76 -1.18 0.89 -19.29
CA LEU A 76 -1.72 0.31 -20.51
C LEU A 76 -1.34 1.15 -21.74
N VAL A 77 -1.49 2.48 -21.66
CA VAL A 77 -1.12 3.40 -22.74
C VAL A 77 0.39 3.36 -23.02
N SER A 78 1.20 3.34 -21.95
CA SER A 78 2.65 3.21 -22.01
C SER A 78 3.05 1.90 -22.71
N ALA A 79 2.57 0.75 -22.23
CA ALA A 79 2.86 -0.54 -22.85
C ALA A 79 2.46 -0.60 -24.34
N GLY A 80 1.28 -0.07 -24.69
CA GLY A 80 0.81 -0.02 -26.08
C GLY A 80 1.70 0.85 -26.97
N LYS A 81 2.13 2.02 -26.50
CA LYS A 81 3.07 2.88 -27.22
C LYS A 81 4.42 2.18 -27.41
N LEU A 82 4.88 1.37 -26.45
CA LEU A 82 6.19 0.70 -26.50
C LEU A 82 6.22 -0.30 -27.65
N VAL A 83 5.19 -1.13 -27.71
CA VAL A 83 4.99 -2.12 -28.77
C VAL A 83 4.90 -1.42 -30.13
N ALA A 84 4.12 -0.35 -30.25
CA ALA A 84 3.99 0.40 -31.51
C ALA A 84 5.32 0.98 -32.01
N VAL A 85 6.14 1.53 -31.11
CA VAL A 85 7.47 2.06 -31.48
C VAL A 85 8.39 0.94 -31.93
N ARG A 86 8.45 -0.18 -31.20
CA ARG A 86 9.34 -1.31 -31.56
C ARG A 86 8.93 -1.99 -32.86
N LEU A 87 7.62 -2.10 -33.14
CA LEU A 87 7.12 -2.61 -34.41
C LEU A 87 7.47 -1.66 -35.58
N ALA A 88 7.42 -0.35 -35.36
CA ALA A 88 7.82 0.63 -36.36
C ALA A 88 9.33 0.59 -36.63
N GLU A 89 10.16 0.47 -35.58
CA GLU A 89 11.62 0.30 -35.71
C GLU A 89 11.97 -0.96 -36.51
N ALA A 90 11.31 -2.09 -36.23
CA ALA A 90 11.51 -3.34 -36.97
C ALA A 90 11.11 -3.26 -38.45
N LYS A 91 10.13 -2.40 -38.79
CA LYS A 91 9.58 -2.32 -40.14
C LYS A 91 10.26 -1.26 -41.02
N HIS A 92 10.69 -0.13 -40.46
CA HIS A 92 11.11 1.04 -41.25
C HIS A 92 12.55 1.51 -40.97
N GLY A 93 13.23 0.97 -39.96
CA GLY A 93 14.63 1.32 -39.65
C GLY A 93 14.85 2.79 -39.27
N ASP A 94 13.77 3.58 -39.14
CA ASP A 94 13.86 5.04 -39.14
C ASP A 94 13.90 5.60 -37.71
N THR A 95 15.06 6.16 -37.36
CA THR A 95 15.44 6.70 -36.04
C THR A 95 15.12 8.21 -35.92
N HIS A 96 14.45 8.81 -36.90
CA HIS A 96 14.23 10.26 -36.94
C HIS A 96 12.87 10.71 -36.38
N THR A 97 12.57 10.37 -35.13
CA THR A 97 11.60 11.11 -34.26
C THR A 97 11.88 10.90 -32.76
N HIS A 98 13.14 10.63 -32.39
CA HIS A 98 13.47 10.18 -31.03
C HIS A 98 13.22 11.26 -29.96
N LEU A 99 13.35 12.56 -30.28
CA LEU A 99 13.23 13.62 -29.27
C LEU A 99 11.78 13.94 -28.86
N ALA A 100 10.84 14.01 -29.81
CA ALA A 100 9.43 14.27 -29.51
C ALA A 100 8.74 13.06 -28.86
N LYS A 101 9.04 11.84 -29.34
CA LYS A 101 8.59 10.58 -28.71
C LYS A 101 9.08 10.51 -27.27
N ASN A 102 10.37 10.78 -27.05
CA ASN A 102 10.97 10.74 -25.72
C ASN A 102 10.35 11.71 -24.71
N ALA A 103 9.93 12.91 -25.15
CA ALA A 103 9.30 13.88 -24.26
C ALA A 103 7.88 13.44 -23.82
N GLU A 104 7.10 12.81 -24.70
CA GLU A 104 5.82 12.20 -24.33
C GLU A 104 5.98 11.02 -23.38
N TRP A 105 6.94 10.13 -23.67
CA TRP A 105 7.27 8.99 -22.82
C TRP A 105 7.66 9.42 -21.41
N ASN A 106 8.50 10.45 -21.32
CA ASN A 106 8.92 11.01 -20.04
C ASN A 106 7.72 11.57 -19.25
N ARG A 107 6.80 12.29 -19.91
CA ARG A 107 5.60 12.83 -19.26
C ARG A 107 4.69 11.73 -18.70
N ILE A 108 4.51 10.63 -19.42
CA ILE A 108 3.72 9.48 -18.95
C ILE A 108 4.37 8.86 -17.71
N ASN A 109 5.67 8.58 -17.74
CA ASN A 109 6.39 7.99 -16.61
C ASN A 109 6.38 8.88 -15.36
N ILE A 110 6.54 10.19 -15.52
CA ILE A 110 6.43 11.15 -14.41
C ILE A 110 5.03 11.08 -13.80
N THR A 111 3.99 11.11 -14.64
CA THR A 111 2.59 11.10 -14.17
C THR A 111 2.25 9.80 -13.43
N MET A 112 2.73 8.65 -13.94
CA MET A 112 2.62 7.36 -13.26
C MET A 112 3.30 7.38 -11.89
N GLY A 113 4.54 7.87 -11.84
CA GLY A 113 5.30 7.98 -10.61
C GLY A 113 4.58 8.85 -9.56
N VAL A 114 3.98 9.97 -9.99
CA VAL A 114 3.16 10.81 -9.10
C VAL A 114 1.96 10.05 -8.55
N PHE A 115 1.21 9.32 -9.38
CA PHE A 115 0.07 8.54 -8.90
C PHE A 115 0.47 7.40 -7.97
N TYR A 116 1.61 6.75 -8.24
CA TYR A 116 2.17 5.71 -7.37
C TYR A 116 2.59 6.27 -6.00
N VAL A 117 3.37 7.35 -5.95
CA VAL A 117 3.78 7.96 -4.68
C VAL A 117 2.57 8.49 -3.90
N THR A 118 1.59 9.06 -4.60
CA THR A 118 0.36 9.56 -3.98
C THR A 118 -0.47 8.42 -3.38
N SER A 119 -0.57 7.26 -4.05
CA SER A 119 -1.31 6.11 -3.52
C SER A 119 -0.66 5.55 -2.25
N ILE A 120 0.68 5.54 -2.17
CA ILE A 120 1.43 5.19 -0.94
C ILE A 120 1.06 6.15 0.20
N ILE A 121 1.09 7.46 -0.04
CA ILE A 121 0.78 8.46 0.99
C ILE A 121 -0.64 8.28 1.53
N ILE A 122 -1.61 8.03 0.65
CA ILE A 122 -3.00 7.80 1.08
C ILE A 122 -3.08 6.48 1.88
N ALA A 123 -2.41 5.41 1.44
CA ALA A 123 -2.38 4.14 2.15
C ALA A 123 -1.77 4.28 3.55
N ASP A 124 -0.61 4.92 3.67
CA ASP A 124 0.05 5.21 4.94
C ASP A 124 -0.82 6.10 5.83
N GLY A 125 -1.49 7.10 5.25
CA GLY A 125 -2.45 7.95 5.95
C GLY A 125 -3.60 7.15 6.59
N ILE A 126 -4.13 6.13 5.91
CA ILE A 126 -5.17 5.24 6.46
C ILE A 126 -4.61 4.42 7.64
N PHE A 127 -3.39 3.90 7.52
CA PHE A 127 -2.74 3.13 8.59
C PHE A 127 -2.44 3.99 9.82
N VAL A 128 -1.90 5.19 9.60
CA VAL A 128 -1.65 6.22 10.61
C VAL A 128 -2.93 6.58 11.34
N PHE A 129 -4.01 6.87 10.60
CA PHE A 129 -5.32 7.20 11.18
C PHE A 129 -5.86 6.06 12.06
N ARG A 130 -5.78 4.82 11.58
CA ARG A 130 -6.20 3.63 12.34
C ARG A 130 -5.37 3.46 13.61
N CYS A 131 -4.05 3.58 13.49
CA CYS A 131 -3.14 3.50 14.64
C CYS A 131 -3.46 4.58 15.67
N TYR A 132 -3.71 5.81 15.22
CA TYR A 132 -4.08 6.93 16.10
C TYR A 132 -5.39 6.68 16.86
N GLU A 133 -6.41 6.17 16.18
CA GLU A 133 -7.71 5.86 16.80
C GLU A 133 -7.64 4.66 17.76
N ILE A 134 -6.81 3.64 17.48
CA ILE A 134 -6.61 2.46 18.36
C ILE A 134 -5.81 2.81 19.63
N TRP A 135 -4.89 3.77 19.54
CA TRP A 135 -4.09 4.24 20.67
C TRP A 135 -4.77 5.33 21.51
N GLY A 136 -6.08 5.54 21.33
CA GLY A 136 -6.85 6.52 22.09
C GLY A 136 -6.36 7.96 21.85
N ARG A 137 -6.00 8.29 20.60
CA ARG A 137 -5.59 9.64 20.17
C ARG A 137 -4.27 10.15 20.78
N ARG A 138 -3.41 9.25 21.27
CA ARG A 138 -2.08 9.61 21.78
C ARG A 138 -1.10 9.91 20.64
N LYS A 139 -0.89 11.20 20.37
CA LYS A 139 -0.02 11.69 19.26
C LYS A 139 1.41 11.13 19.30
N ARG A 140 2.01 10.97 20.50
CA ARG A 140 3.44 10.56 20.66
C ARG A 140 3.80 9.25 19.94
N VAL A 141 2.88 8.29 19.87
CA VAL A 141 3.14 6.96 19.27
C VAL A 141 3.18 7.03 17.74
N VAL A 142 2.49 8.00 17.15
CA VAL A 142 2.29 8.10 15.70
C VAL A 142 3.29 9.07 15.06
N VAL A 143 3.98 9.90 15.84
CA VAL A 143 5.01 10.83 15.35
C VAL A 143 6.09 10.10 14.57
N VAL A 144 6.63 9.00 15.09
CA VAL A 144 7.72 8.26 14.44
C VAL A 144 7.28 7.70 13.08
N PRO A 145 6.16 6.93 12.96
CA PRO A 145 5.64 6.50 11.66
C PRO A 145 5.34 7.65 10.68
N ILE A 146 4.84 8.79 11.17
CA ILE A 146 4.58 9.95 10.30
C ILE A 146 5.90 10.51 9.74
N THR A 147 6.94 10.62 10.57
CA THR A 147 8.24 11.12 10.09
C THR A 147 8.85 10.22 9.03
N THR A 148 8.75 8.89 9.20
CA THR A 148 9.25 7.94 8.20
C THR A 148 8.39 7.92 6.93
N ALA A 149 7.06 8.09 7.06
CA ALA A 149 6.15 8.22 5.91
C ALA A 149 6.45 9.48 5.09
N VAL A 150 6.69 10.61 5.75
CA VAL A 150 7.05 11.88 5.10
C VAL A 150 8.41 11.75 4.41
N ALA A 151 9.39 11.08 5.03
CA ALA A 151 10.68 10.80 4.40
C ALA A 151 10.50 9.93 3.15
N SER A 152 9.71 8.86 3.22
CA SER A 152 9.35 8.01 2.08
C SER A 152 8.72 8.82 0.94
N ALA A 153 7.73 9.66 1.25
CA ALA A 153 7.05 10.51 0.28
C ALA A 153 7.99 11.52 -0.38
N ALA A 154 8.83 12.20 0.40
CA ALA A 154 9.79 13.18 -0.10
C ALA A 154 10.79 12.53 -1.06
N LEU A 155 11.35 11.38 -0.67
CA LEU A 155 12.27 10.61 -1.52
C LEU A 155 11.57 10.05 -2.76
N GLY A 156 10.32 9.60 -2.63
CA GLY A 156 9.49 9.13 -3.72
C GLY A 156 9.29 10.23 -4.78
N TYR A 157 8.82 11.41 -4.39
CA TYR A 157 8.65 12.53 -5.34
C TYR A 157 9.98 13.02 -5.89
N ALA A 158 11.04 13.05 -5.09
CA ALA A 158 12.38 13.39 -5.58
C ALA A 158 12.82 12.42 -6.69
N SER A 159 12.59 11.11 -6.52
CA SER A 159 12.93 10.12 -7.56
C SER A 159 12.19 10.36 -8.88
N VAL A 160 10.90 10.75 -8.81
CA VAL A 160 10.07 11.04 -9.99
C VAL A 160 10.55 12.30 -10.71
N ILE A 161 10.84 13.37 -9.96
CA ILE A 161 11.33 14.64 -10.51
C ILE A 161 12.68 14.45 -11.19
N ILE A 162 13.60 13.74 -10.53
CA ILE A 162 14.96 13.52 -11.05
C ILE A 162 14.92 12.63 -12.30
N CYS A 163 14.07 11.59 -12.32
CA CYS A 163 13.83 10.77 -13.51
C CYS A 163 13.38 11.63 -14.71
N GLY A 164 12.58 12.67 -14.45
CA GLY A 164 12.11 13.60 -15.48
C GLY A 164 13.18 14.53 -16.08
N LEU A 165 14.28 14.80 -15.38
CA LEU A 165 15.24 15.88 -15.73
C LEU A 165 16.41 15.44 -16.65
N ARG A 166 16.54 14.15 -16.97
CA ARG A 166 17.36 13.63 -18.09
C ARG A 166 18.86 14.02 -18.12
N SER A 167 19.57 14.15 -16.98
CA SER A 167 21.04 14.29 -17.00
C SER A 167 21.81 13.04 -16.54
N LEU A 168 23.02 12.82 -17.08
CA LEU A 168 23.86 11.64 -16.80
C LEU A 168 24.34 11.59 -15.34
N ALA A 169 24.64 12.75 -14.73
CA ALA A 169 24.98 12.85 -13.30
C ALA A 169 23.79 12.50 -12.39
N GLN A 170 22.55 12.62 -12.88
CA GLN A 170 21.34 12.26 -12.15
C GLN A 170 21.05 10.74 -12.18
N PHE A 171 21.59 9.98 -13.15
CA PHE A 171 21.36 8.54 -13.22
C PHE A 171 21.95 7.79 -12.01
N LEU A 172 23.12 8.25 -11.52
CA LEU A 172 23.73 7.74 -10.28
C LEU A 172 22.91 8.13 -9.03
N PHE A 173 22.33 9.32 -9.00
CA PHE A 173 21.46 9.77 -7.90
C PHE A 173 20.09 9.06 -7.87
N ILE A 174 19.47 8.80 -9.03
CA ILE A 174 18.22 8.04 -9.14
C ILE A 174 18.41 6.63 -8.58
N ASN A 175 19.59 6.04 -8.80
CA ASN A 175 19.87 4.67 -8.44
C ASN A 175 19.60 4.43 -6.94
N TRP A 176 19.97 5.36 -6.05
CA TRP A 176 19.85 5.13 -4.61
C TRP A 176 18.61 5.75 -3.96
N ILE A 177 18.05 6.82 -4.53
CA ILE A 177 16.92 7.55 -3.92
C ILE A 177 15.65 6.69 -3.90
N PHE A 178 15.34 6.01 -5.00
CA PHE A 178 14.11 5.22 -5.08
C PHE A 178 14.14 3.98 -4.13
N PRO A 179 15.20 3.15 -4.11
CA PRO A 179 15.33 2.08 -3.11
C PRO A 179 15.28 2.61 -1.67
N LEU A 180 15.87 3.77 -1.40
CA LEU A 180 15.79 4.40 -0.09
C LEU A 180 14.35 4.78 0.29
N ALA A 181 13.57 5.31 -0.65
CA ALA A 181 12.14 5.55 -0.45
C ALA A 181 11.40 4.25 -0.10
N VAL A 182 11.69 3.15 -0.81
CA VAL A 182 11.11 1.82 -0.52
C VAL A 182 11.49 1.34 0.89
N VAL A 183 12.73 1.55 1.34
CA VAL A 183 13.16 1.21 2.72
C VAL A 183 12.34 1.99 3.75
N PHE A 184 12.19 3.30 3.60
CA PHE A 184 11.39 4.12 4.52
C PHE A 184 9.91 3.73 4.50
N SER A 185 9.36 3.39 3.33
CA SER A 185 8.00 2.89 3.18
C SER A 185 7.80 1.56 3.90
N MET A 186 8.72 0.61 3.70
CA MET A 186 8.70 -0.71 4.35
C MET A 186 8.81 -0.57 5.87
N LEU A 187 9.68 0.31 6.35
CA LEU A 187 9.84 0.62 7.78
C LEU A 187 8.53 1.20 8.36
N THR A 188 7.95 2.18 7.68
CA THR A 188 6.68 2.81 8.07
C THR A 188 5.56 1.78 8.18
N ASN A 189 5.41 0.94 7.15
CA ASN A 189 4.36 -0.08 7.12
C ASN A 189 4.56 -1.12 8.24
N THR A 190 5.81 -1.57 8.45
CA THR A 190 6.15 -2.51 9.52
C THR A 190 5.90 -1.92 10.90
N MET A 191 6.29 -0.66 11.14
CA MET A 191 6.03 0.04 12.40
C MET A 191 4.53 0.18 12.66
N LEU A 192 3.75 0.64 11.68
CA LEU A 192 2.30 0.80 11.82
C LEU A 192 1.61 -0.54 12.05
N MET A 193 2.03 -1.59 11.33
CA MET A 193 1.53 -2.96 11.53
C MET A 193 1.84 -3.44 12.95
N ALA A 194 3.08 -3.34 13.41
CA ALA A 194 3.48 -3.80 14.75
C ALA A 194 2.78 -3.02 15.87
N LEU A 195 2.66 -1.69 15.73
CA LEU A 195 1.98 -0.83 16.71
C LEU A 195 0.47 -1.11 16.79
N THR A 196 -0.18 -1.36 15.66
CA THR A 196 -1.61 -1.70 15.63
C THR A 196 -1.86 -3.10 16.16
N ALA A 197 -1.14 -4.11 15.65
CA ALA A 197 -1.26 -5.50 16.09
C ALA A 197 -0.93 -5.67 17.57
N GLY A 198 0.18 -5.08 18.05
CA GLY A 198 0.61 -5.15 19.44
C GLY A 198 -0.38 -4.50 20.42
N ARG A 199 -0.96 -3.35 20.05
CA ARG A 199 -1.96 -2.68 20.89
C ARG A 199 -3.27 -3.47 20.96
N ILE A 200 -3.72 -4.03 19.83
CA ILE A 200 -4.90 -4.90 19.81
C ILE A 200 -4.66 -6.14 20.68
N TRP A 201 -3.48 -6.75 20.59
CA TRP A 201 -3.13 -7.90 21.43
C TRP A 201 -3.10 -7.55 22.92
N TRP A 202 -2.59 -6.37 23.29
CA TRP A 202 -2.61 -5.89 24.67
C TRP A 202 -4.03 -5.73 25.21
N ILE A 203 -4.91 -5.09 24.43
CA ILE A 203 -6.34 -4.90 24.80
C ILE A 203 -7.03 -6.26 24.92
N ALA A 204 -6.79 -7.16 23.96
CA ALA A 204 -7.33 -8.51 23.95
C ALA A 204 -6.97 -9.30 25.20
N ARG A 205 -5.70 -9.21 25.64
CA ARG A 205 -5.22 -9.90 26.84
C ARG A 205 -5.90 -9.38 28.12
N GLY A 206 -6.20 -8.08 28.17
CA GLY A 206 -6.98 -7.48 29.26
C GLY A 206 -8.44 -7.92 29.26
N ALA A 207 -9.07 -7.97 28.08
CA ALA A 207 -10.46 -8.42 27.91
C ALA A 207 -10.63 -9.92 28.17
N ALA A 208 -9.66 -10.75 27.76
CA ALA A 208 -9.69 -12.20 27.95
C ALA A 208 -9.73 -12.62 29.43
N MET A 209 -9.10 -11.82 30.31
CA MET A 209 -9.18 -12.05 31.77
C MET A 209 -10.60 -11.85 32.32
N ILE A 210 -11.47 -11.11 31.61
CA ILE A 210 -12.80 -10.72 32.07
C ILE A 210 -13.91 -11.49 31.32
N MET A 211 -13.75 -11.71 30.02
CA MET A 211 -14.80 -12.22 29.11
C MET A 211 -14.58 -13.67 28.63
N GLY A 212 -13.51 -14.34 29.06
CA GLY A 212 -13.24 -15.75 28.78
C GLY A 212 -12.57 -16.05 27.41
N PRO A 213 -12.30 -17.35 27.14
CA PRO A 213 -11.39 -17.78 26.06
C PRO A 213 -11.92 -17.61 24.62
N THR A 214 -13.24 -17.51 24.43
CA THR A 214 -13.84 -17.32 23.10
C THR A 214 -13.47 -15.97 22.50
N VAL A 215 -13.42 -14.92 23.34
CA VAL A 215 -13.05 -13.56 22.95
C VAL A 215 -11.56 -13.48 22.61
N ASP A 216 -10.69 -14.14 23.38
CA ASP A 216 -9.26 -14.22 23.09
C ASP A 216 -8.98 -14.81 21.70
N ARG A 217 -9.65 -15.91 21.33
CA ARG A 217 -9.49 -16.54 20.01
C ARG A 217 -9.86 -15.60 18.86
N GLN A 218 -10.91 -14.79 19.02
CA GLN A 218 -11.33 -13.82 18.02
C GLN A 218 -10.28 -12.72 17.84
N TYR A 219 -9.77 -12.16 18.94
CA TYR A 219 -8.72 -11.14 18.87
C TYR A 219 -7.42 -11.66 18.29
N ARG A 220 -6.99 -12.87 18.66
CA ARG A 220 -5.80 -13.51 18.05
C ARG A 220 -5.97 -13.67 16.54
N THR A 221 -7.18 -13.98 16.09
CA THR A 221 -7.53 -14.05 14.67
C THR A 221 -7.40 -12.67 14.00
N VAL A 222 -7.92 -11.61 14.63
CA VAL A 222 -7.79 -10.23 14.12
C VAL A 222 -6.32 -9.79 14.04
N VAL A 223 -5.52 -10.08 15.07
CA VAL A 223 -4.09 -9.77 15.09
C VAL A 223 -3.34 -10.51 13.98
N ALA A 224 -3.57 -11.82 13.84
CA ALA A 224 -2.99 -12.61 12.75
C ALA A 224 -3.38 -12.05 11.37
N MET A 225 -4.65 -11.66 11.20
CA MET A 225 -5.13 -11.06 9.96
C MET A 225 -4.42 -9.74 9.60
N ILE A 226 -4.10 -8.90 10.58
CA ILE A 226 -3.35 -7.64 10.38
C ILE A 226 -1.89 -7.95 10.03
N LEU A 227 -1.27 -8.92 10.70
CA LEU A 227 0.11 -9.32 10.42
C LEU A 227 0.26 -9.92 9.01
N GLU A 228 -0.65 -10.81 8.61
CA GLU A 228 -0.66 -11.39 7.27
C GLU A 228 -0.77 -10.33 6.17
N SER A 229 -1.61 -9.31 6.39
CA SER A 229 -1.86 -8.28 5.39
C SER A 229 -0.76 -7.22 5.33
N GLY A 230 -0.06 -6.93 6.43
CA GLY A 230 1.17 -6.14 6.39
C GLY A 230 2.33 -6.89 5.73
N ALA A 231 2.43 -8.21 5.96
CA ALA A 231 3.42 -9.06 5.29
C ALA A 231 3.27 -9.06 3.76
N LEU A 232 2.06 -8.87 3.23
CA LEU A 232 1.81 -8.75 1.79
C LEU A 232 2.54 -7.56 1.15
N TYR A 233 2.79 -6.48 1.89
CA TYR A 233 3.57 -5.34 1.39
C TYR A 233 5.07 -5.47 1.67
N VAL A 234 5.43 -5.90 2.89
CA VAL A 234 6.83 -5.99 3.32
C VAL A 234 7.61 -7.03 2.52
N THR A 235 7.02 -8.18 2.23
CA THR A 235 7.69 -9.28 1.50
C THR A 235 8.14 -8.89 0.09
N PRO A 236 7.28 -8.36 -0.81
CA PRO A 236 7.70 -7.91 -2.13
C PRO A 236 8.61 -6.69 -2.07
N ALA A 237 8.47 -5.80 -1.08
CA ALA A 237 9.36 -4.66 -0.91
C ALA A 237 10.78 -5.11 -0.55
N LEU A 238 10.92 -6.10 0.34
CA LEU A 238 12.20 -6.70 0.67
C LEU A 238 12.81 -7.44 -0.54
N LEU A 239 11.99 -8.20 -1.27
CA LEU A 239 12.44 -8.90 -2.47
C LEU A 239 12.92 -7.91 -3.54
N TYR A 240 12.25 -6.77 -3.71
CA TYR A 240 12.69 -5.69 -4.59
C TYR A 240 14.08 -5.20 -4.20
N LEU A 241 14.34 -4.93 -2.91
CA LEU A 241 15.63 -4.45 -2.44
C LEU A 241 16.75 -5.48 -2.65
N ILE A 242 16.46 -6.77 -2.44
CA ILE A 242 17.43 -7.85 -2.67
C ILE A 242 17.79 -7.96 -4.16
N LEU A 243 16.77 -7.97 -5.04
CA LEU A 243 17.00 -8.07 -6.49
C LEU A 243 17.69 -6.82 -7.05
N TYR A 244 17.37 -5.66 -6.49
CA TYR A 244 18.01 -4.39 -6.79
C TYR A 244 19.50 -4.43 -6.42
N ALA A 245 19.84 -4.89 -5.22
CA ALA A 245 21.24 -5.05 -4.78
C ALA A 245 22.00 -6.10 -5.59
N ALA A 246 21.31 -7.10 -6.14
CA ALA A 246 21.87 -8.13 -7.01
C ALA A 246 21.91 -7.73 -8.50
N GLU A 247 21.52 -6.48 -8.84
CA GLU A 247 21.48 -5.93 -10.20
C GLU A 247 20.73 -6.82 -11.21
N ARG A 248 19.66 -7.50 -10.75
CA ARG A 248 18.87 -8.42 -11.58
C ARG A 248 17.81 -7.65 -12.37
N ALA A 249 17.67 -7.97 -13.65
CA ALA A 249 16.59 -7.44 -14.50
C ALA A 249 15.18 -7.75 -13.94
N SER A 250 15.03 -8.85 -13.18
CA SER A 250 13.80 -9.23 -12.48
C SER A 250 13.28 -8.20 -11.47
N THR A 251 14.11 -7.21 -11.10
CA THR A 251 13.71 -6.07 -10.24
C THR A 251 12.52 -5.31 -10.84
N GLN A 252 12.43 -5.20 -12.17
CA GLN A 252 11.33 -4.53 -12.86
C GLN A 252 9.99 -5.22 -12.64
N ILE A 253 10.00 -6.56 -12.56
CA ILE A 253 8.79 -7.38 -12.32
C ILE A 253 8.23 -7.09 -10.92
N ILE A 254 9.10 -7.06 -9.91
CA ILE A 254 8.68 -6.80 -8.54
C ILE A 254 8.21 -5.35 -8.38
N PHE A 255 8.86 -4.40 -9.04
CA PHE A 255 8.42 -3.01 -9.05
C PHE A 255 7.00 -2.83 -9.60
N ALA A 256 6.68 -3.45 -10.75
CA ALA A 256 5.33 -3.43 -11.33
C ALA A 256 4.29 -4.05 -10.37
N THR A 257 4.69 -5.10 -9.65
CA THR A 257 3.84 -5.76 -8.65
C THR A 257 3.57 -4.87 -7.44
N LEU A 258 4.57 -4.12 -6.95
CA LEU A 258 4.46 -3.24 -5.79
C LEU A 258 3.42 -2.14 -5.97
N ALA A 259 3.30 -1.57 -7.18
CA ALA A 259 2.31 -0.54 -7.50
C ALA A 259 0.88 -0.96 -7.13
N GLN A 260 0.55 -2.21 -7.40
CA GLN A 260 -0.79 -2.73 -7.15
C GLN A 260 -0.99 -3.23 -5.73
N ILE A 261 0.06 -3.78 -5.11
CA ILE A 261 0.03 -4.26 -3.72
C ILE A 261 -0.24 -3.12 -2.73
N VAL A 262 0.27 -1.91 -3.01
CA VAL A 262 -0.02 -0.69 -2.23
C VAL A 262 -1.52 -0.42 -2.10
N GLY A 263 -2.31 -0.69 -3.15
CA GLY A 263 -3.77 -0.55 -3.09
C GLY A 263 -4.48 -1.76 -2.45
N ILE A 264 -3.96 -2.97 -2.66
CA ILE A 264 -4.56 -4.22 -2.18
C ILE A 264 -4.47 -4.32 -0.64
N ALA A 265 -3.30 -4.05 -0.06
CA ALA A 265 -3.04 -4.23 1.37
C ALA A 265 -4.03 -3.46 2.27
N PRO A 266 -4.22 -2.13 2.13
CA PRO A 266 -5.19 -1.39 2.95
C PRO A 266 -6.63 -1.86 2.69
N THR A 267 -6.97 -2.26 1.47
CA THR A 267 -8.31 -2.75 1.11
C THR A 267 -8.65 -4.08 1.80
N ILE A 268 -7.71 -5.04 1.81
CA ILE A 268 -7.87 -6.33 2.53
C ILE A 268 -8.08 -6.07 4.03
N ILE A 269 -7.32 -5.14 4.61
CA ILE A 269 -7.42 -4.80 6.03
C ILE A 269 -8.77 -4.15 6.34
N VAL A 270 -9.26 -3.28 5.46
CA VAL A 270 -10.60 -2.69 5.59
C VAL A 270 -11.68 -3.75 5.53
N VAL A 271 -11.63 -4.65 4.54
CA VAL A 271 -12.57 -5.75 4.38
C VAL A 271 -12.57 -6.65 5.62
N ARG A 272 -11.40 -7.10 6.06
CA ARG A 272 -11.25 -8.02 7.20
C ARG A 272 -11.73 -7.37 8.50
N VAL A 273 -11.42 -6.09 8.73
CA VAL A 273 -11.96 -5.35 9.88
C VAL A 273 -13.46 -5.17 9.76
N GLY A 274 -14.00 -4.84 8.58
CA GLY A 274 -15.45 -4.73 8.36
C GLY A 274 -16.20 -6.03 8.66
N LEU A 275 -15.63 -7.18 8.30
CA LEU A 275 -16.16 -8.51 8.64
C LEU A 275 -15.96 -8.85 10.14
N GLY A 276 -14.79 -8.58 10.71
CA GLY A 276 -14.50 -8.86 12.13
C GLY A 276 -15.28 -7.97 13.11
N SER A 277 -15.56 -6.72 12.72
CA SER A 277 -16.40 -5.79 13.50
C SER A 277 -17.86 -6.23 13.58
N SER A 278 -18.30 -7.13 12.68
CA SER A 278 -19.62 -7.74 12.79
C SER A 278 -19.70 -8.75 13.95
N ILE A 279 -18.55 -9.12 14.54
CA ILE A 279 -18.46 -10.19 15.52
C ILE A 279 -18.22 -9.68 16.94
N THR A 280 -17.50 -8.57 17.18
CA THR A 280 -17.49 -7.73 18.42
C THR A 280 -16.50 -6.57 18.23
N SER A 281 -16.89 -5.32 18.51
CA SER A 281 -15.99 -4.15 18.39
C SER A 281 -15.11 -3.99 19.65
N PRO A 282 -13.80 -3.70 19.52
CA PRO A 282 -12.91 -3.47 20.66
C PRO A 282 -13.30 -2.27 21.52
N ARG A 283 -13.98 -1.27 20.94
CA ARG A 283 -14.50 -0.13 21.69
C ARG A 283 -15.67 -0.52 22.58
N ASP A 284 -16.56 -1.37 22.08
CA ASP A 284 -17.73 -1.84 22.82
C ASP A 284 -17.27 -2.67 24.03
N VAL A 285 -16.14 -3.38 23.91
CA VAL A 285 -15.52 -4.11 25.01
C VAL A 285 -14.77 -3.17 25.97
N GLU A 286 -14.03 -2.17 25.49
CA GLU A 286 -13.36 -1.21 26.38
C GLU A 286 -14.37 -0.35 27.15
N GLU A 287 -15.49 0.01 26.52
CA GLU A 287 -16.64 0.67 27.13
C GLU A 287 -17.33 -0.28 28.12
N SER A 288 -17.59 -1.54 27.75
CA SER A 288 -18.15 -2.55 28.67
C SER A 288 -17.22 -2.83 29.87
N VAL A 289 -15.90 -2.89 29.65
CA VAL A 289 -14.92 -3.12 30.71
C VAL A 289 -14.80 -1.88 31.60
N MET A 290 -14.91 -0.67 31.07
CA MET A 290 -14.98 0.56 31.86
C MET A 290 -16.27 0.63 32.67
N ASP A 291 -17.43 0.27 32.10
CA ASP A 291 -18.72 0.19 32.79
C ASP A 291 -18.70 -0.84 33.93
N ILE A 292 -18.16 -2.03 33.67
CA ILE A 292 -17.97 -3.08 34.69
C ILE A 292 -17.04 -2.64 35.82
N ARG A 293 -16.10 -1.73 35.53
CA ARG A 293 -15.15 -1.20 36.52
C ARG A 293 -15.67 0.03 37.27
N ALA A 294 -16.76 0.65 36.80
CA ALA A 294 -17.39 1.83 37.39
C ALA A 294 -18.48 1.61 38.48
N PRO A 295 -18.83 0.41 39.01
CA PRO A 295 -19.96 0.31 39.93
C PRO A 295 -19.64 0.59 41.41
N ASN A 296 -18.54 1.26 41.75
CA ASN A 296 -18.12 1.42 43.16
C ASN A 296 -17.88 2.86 43.66
N SER A 297 -18.25 3.92 42.93
CA SER A 297 -18.14 5.30 43.47
C SER A 297 -19.38 5.81 44.20
N ASP A 298 -20.56 5.22 43.99
CA ASP A 298 -21.82 5.85 44.40
C ASP A 298 -22.53 5.16 45.58
N ALA A 299 -21.94 4.10 46.16
CA ALA A 299 -22.55 3.31 47.23
C ALA A 299 -21.95 3.54 48.64
N SER A 300 -21.45 4.74 48.96
CA SER A 300 -20.82 4.98 50.28
C SER A 300 -21.17 6.28 51.00
N VAL A 301 -22.28 6.96 50.68
CA VAL A 301 -22.64 8.22 51.38
C VAL A 301 -23.91 8.18 52.23
N ASP A 302 -24.83 7.22 52.07
CA ASP A 302 -26.10 7.23 52.84
C ASP A 302 -26.18 6.16 53.93
N ASP A 303 -25.13 6.00 54.74
CA ASP A 303 -25.22 5.14 55.92
C ASP A 303 -24.32 5.57 57.07
N LYS A 304 -24.43 6.84 57.51
CA LYS A 304 -24.05 7.28 58.87
C LYS A 304 -24.90 8.46 59.36
N VAL A 305 -25.82 8.10 60.26
CA VAL A 305 -26.28 8.81 61.48
C VAL A 305 -26.94 10.17 61.32
#